data_AF-A0A2H0QNI1-F1
#
_entry.id   AF-A0A2H0QNI1-F1
#
_cell.length_a   1.000
_cell.length_b   1.000
_cell.length_c   1.000
_cell.angle_alpha   90.00
_cell.angle_beta   90.00
_cell.angle_gamma   90.00
#
_symmetry.space_group_name_H-M   'P 1'
#
loop_
_entity.id
_entity.type
_entity.pdbx_description
1 polymer ?
#
loop_
_entity_poly.entity_id
_entity_poly.type
_entity_poly.pdbx_seq_one_letter_code
_entity_poly.pdbx_strand_id
1 'polypeptide(L)'
;MRLIAVVATLLLSFSLHAASLKHNVLSGKYHTGGTITVSDVKQSATEEVKLLVNYHIITRFFLPNKTGSLDVIVPSRYLEEQGYRDLQVAKSLNFRDARFTFLNRVNVAGYYDAYRVRIDPKSRKWTAVIIYHPDIPGVGWYSSEITILSNNYVLSTLLAN
;
A
#
# COMPACT_ATOMS: atom_id res chain seq x y z
N MET A 1 15.97 30.60 -37.23
CA MET A 1 16.03 29.17 -36.85
C MET A 1 16.53 28.89 -35.43
N ARG A 2 17.21 29.80 -34.71
CA ARG A 2 17.68 29.54 -33.32
C ARG A 2 16.60 29.67 -32.23
N LEU A 3 15.52 30.40 -32.47
CA LEU A 3 14.44 30.62 -31.49
C LEU A 3 13.53 29.39 -31.28
N ILE A 4 13.39 28.54 -32.31
CA ILE A 4 12.52 27.35 -32.27
C ILE A 4 13.15 26.25 -31.41
N ALA A 5 14.49 26.16 -31.39
CA ALA A 5 15.20 25.17 -30.60
C ALA A 5 15.05 25.40 -29.08
N VAL A 6 14.88 26.64 -28.63
CA VAL A 6 14.78 26.96 -27.19
C VAL A 6 13.39 26.63 -26.62
N VAL A 7 12.34 26.78 -27.43
CA VAL A 7 10.95 26.44 -27.02
C VAL A 7 10.75 24.93 -26.94
N ALA A 8 11.43 24.15 -27.80
CA ALA A 8 11.36 22.69 -27.78
C ALA A 8 12.01 22.08 -26.52
N THR A 9 13.12 22.65 -26.02
CA THR A 9 13.80 22.12 -24.82
C THR A 9 13.04 22.44 -23.53
N LEU A 10 12.28 23.54 -23.49
CA LEU A 10 11.53 23.96 -22.30
C LEU A 10 10.32 23.05 -22.02
N LEU A 11 9.74 22.42 -23.06
CA LEU A 11 8.58 21.53 -22.93
C LEU A 11 8.92 20.11 -22.44
N LEU A 12 10.21 19.74 -22.37
CA LEU A 12 10.65 18.43 -21.89
C LEU A 12 11.06 18.39 -20.40
N SER A 13 10.94 19.52 -19.69
CA SER A 13 11.29 19.61 -18.27
C SER A 13 10.12 19.33 -17.33
N PHE A 14 9.10 18.57 -17.76
CA PHE A 14 8.09 18.08 -16.83
C PHE A 14 8.75 17.08 -15.89
N SER A 15 9.15 17.57 -14.71
CA SER A 15 9.59 16.74 -13.60
C SER A 15 8.47 15.76 -13.29
N LEU A 16 8.66 14.49 -13.69
CA LEU A 16 7.86 13.35 -13.27
C LEU A 16 7.97 13.24 -11.74
N HIS A 17 7.19 14.04 -11.03
CA HIS A 17 7.01 13.86 -9.60
C HIS A 17 6.34 12.51 -9.42
N ALA A 18 7.05 11.58 -8.78
CA ALA A 18 6.48 10.32 -8.36
C ALA A 18 5.26 10.64 -7.49
N ALA A 19 4.06 10.33 -8.00
CA ALA A 19 2.82 10.64 -7.30
C ALA A 19 2.80 9.85 -5.98
N SER A 20 2.81 10.56 -4.85
CA SER A 20 2.59 9.95 -3.55
C SER A 20 1.11 9.65 -3.39
N LEU A 21 0.78 8.40 -3.09
CA LEU A 21 -0.59 7.95 -2.94
C LEU A 21 -0.98 8.03 -1.47
N LYS A 22 -1.97 8.87 -1.14
CA LYS A 22 -2.45 9.08 0.23
C LYS A 22 -3.79 8.38 0.44
N HIS A 23 -3.89 7.57 1.49
CA HIS A 23 -5.10 6.87 1.90
C HIS A 23 -5.47 7.18 3.34
N ASN A 24 -6.77 7.18 3.63
CA ASN A 24 -7.27 7.23 4.99
C ASN A 24 -7.37 5.82 5.57
N VAL A 25 -6.96 5.66 6.82
CA VAL A 25 -7.17 4.42 7.58
C VAL A 25 -8.59 4.43 8.12
N LEU A 26 -9.39 3.42 7.78
CA LEU A 26 -10.74 3.26 8.33
C LEU A 26 -10.66 2.90 9.82
N SER A 27 -11.69 3.22 10.60
CA SER A 27 -11.73 2.84 12.01
C SER A 27 -11.84 1.31 12.18
N GLY A 28 -11.12 0.77 13.16
CA GLY A 28 -11.16 -0.63 13.55
C GLY A 28 -11.28 -0.82 15.06
N LYS A 29 -11.04 -2.06 15.51
CA LYS A 29 -11.10 -2.44 16.93
C LYS A 29 -10.12 -1.64 17.81
N TYR A 30 -8.94 -1.33 17.29
CA TYR A 30 -7.85 -0.71 18.07
C TYR A 30 -7.49 0.72 17.63
N HIS A 31 -8.15 1.26 16.61
CA HIS A 31 -7.86 2.58 16.06
C HIS A 31 -9.13 3.29 15.56
N THR A 32 -9.15 4.61 15.65
CA THR A 32 -10.25 5.46 15.18
C THR A 32 -10.03 5.95 13.76
N GLY A 33 -8.78 5.95 13.29
CA GLY A 33 -8.46 6.28 11.91
C GLY A 33 -6.97 6.51 11.71
N GLY A 34 -6.61 7.35 10.75
CA GLY A 34 -5.23 7.68 10.42
C GLY A 34 -5.02 7.95 8.94
N THR A 35 -3.76 8.10 8.56
CA THR A 35 -3.34 8.31 7.17
C THR A 35 -2.18 7.39 6.83
N ILE A 36 -2.21 6.85 5.61
CA ILE A 36 -1.10 6.11 5.02
C ILE A 36 -0.69 6.84 3.75
N THR A 37 0.61 7.04 3.57
CA THR A 37 1.19 7.55 2.34
C THR A 37 2.10 6.49 1.76
N VAL A 38 1.75 5.97 0.59
CA VAL A 38 2.61 5.10 -0.19
C VAL A 38 3.46 5.98 -1.10
N SER A 39 4.76 5.86 -0.96
CA SER A 39 5.77 6.63 -1.68
C SER A 39 6.84 5.70 -2.22
N ASP A 40 7.59 6.18 -3.22
CA ASP A 40 8.85 5.60 -3.65
C ASP A 40 8.74 4.12 -4.09
N VAL A 41 8.37 3.93 -5.36
CA VAL A 41 8.38 2.62 -6.02
C VAL A 41 9.81 2.37 -6.51
N LYS A 42 10.64 1.73 -5.67
CA LYS A 42 11.98 1.31 -6.10
C LYS A 42 11.90 -0.12 -6.60
N GLN A 43 12.09 -0.30 -7.89
CA GLN A 43 12.28 -1.63 -8.47
C GLN A 43 13.58 -2.21 -7.91
N SER A 44 13.47 -3.26 -7.13
CA SER A 44 14.59 -3.89 -6.42
C SER A 44 14.73 -5.30 -6.97
N ALA A 45 15.66 -5.52 -7.90
CA ALA A 45 15.80 -6.76 -8.68
C ALA A 45 14.59 -7.09 -9.58
N THR A 46 14.77 -8.05 -10.49
CA THR A 46 13.92 -8.31 -11.66
C THR A 46 12.46 -8.66 -11.34
N GLU A 47 12.12 -9.05 -10.11
CA GLU A 47 10.78 -9.54 -9.78
C GLU A 47 10.09 -8.81 -8.63
N GLU A 48 10.70 -7.78 -8.05
CA GLU A 48 10.20 -7.16 -6.82
C GLU A 48 10.13 -5.65 -6.88
N VAL A 49 9.12 -5.15 -6.20
CA VAL A 49 8.89 -3.74 -6.00
C VAL A 49 8.86 -3.47 -4.51
N LYS A 50 9.74 -2.56 -4.10
CA LYS A 50 9.78 -2.06 -2.74
C LYS A 50 8.94 -0.78 -2.68
N LEU A 51 7.92 -0.78 -1.84
CA LEU A 51 7.04 0.35 -1.56
C LEU A 51 7.37 0.90 -0.18
N LEU A 52 7.66 2.19 -0.07
CA LEU A 52 7.81 2.87 1.20
C LEU A 52 6.44 3.34 1.70
N VAL A 53 5.93 2.70 2.75
CA VAL A 53 4.64 3.02 3.35
C VAL A 53 4.84 3.78 4.65
N ASN A 54 4.60 5.09 4.58
CA ASN A 54 4.57 5.95 5.75
C ASN A 54 3.17 5.93 6.36
N TYR A 55 3.05 5.78 7.68
CA TYR A 55 1.77 5.71 8.35
C TYR A 55 1.70 6.60 9.58
N HIS A 56 0.50 7.12 9.84
CA HIS A 56 0.11 7.81 11.05
C HIS A 56 -1.26 7.28 11.48
N ILE A 57 -1.31 6.47 12.52
CA ILE A 57 -2.50 5.74 12.97
C ILE A 57 -2.95 6.32 14.32
N ILE A 58 -4.19 6.78 14.34
CA ILE A 58 -4.84 7.32 15.53
C ILE A 58 -5.50 6.14 16.26
N THR A 59 -4.93 5.77 17.40
CA THR A 59 -5.41 4.62 18.18
C THR A 59 -6.60 5.02 19.06
N ARG A 60 -7.39 4.03 19.53
CA ARG A 60 -8.48 4.31 20.48
C ARG A 60 -7.90 4.67 21.87
N PHE A 61 -8.72 5.32 22.71
CA PHE A 61 -8.37 5.75 24.06
C PHE A 61 -7.63 4.65 24.86
N PHE A 62 -6.61 5.04 25.62
CA PHE A 62 -5.62 4.19 26.33
C PHE A 62 -4.47 3.58 25.50
N LEU A 63 -4.39 3.86 24.21
CA LEU A 63 -3.24 3.46 23.38
C LEU A 63 -2.52 4.69 22.82
N PRO A 64 -1.18 4.72 22.77
CA PRO A 64 -0.43 5.73 22.04
C PRO A 64 -0.70 5.61 20.54
N ASN A 65 -0.77 6.76 19.87
CA ASN A 65 -0.80 6.84 18.41
C ASN A 65 0.47 6.20 17.83
N LYS A 66 0.36 5.62 16.63
CA LYS A 66 1.51 4.98 15.96
C LYS A 66 1.86 5.75 14.71
N THR A 67 3.10 6.23 14.65
CA THR A 67 3.67 6.83 13.43
C THR A 67 4.92 6.06 13.06
N GLY A 68 5.15 5.84 11.78
CA GLY A 68 6.36 5.17 11.32
C GLY A 68 6.40 5.00 9.81
N SER A 69 7.39 4.24 9.36
CA SER A 69 7.57 3.87 7.97
C SER A 69 7.85 2.38 7.87
N LEU A 70 7.38 1.75 6.80
CA LEU A 70 7.51 0.32 6.57
C LEU A 70 7.79 0.05 5.10
N ASP A 71 8.77 -0.81 4.84
CA ASP A 71 9.09 -1.29 3.51
C ASP A 71 8.20 -2.48 3.16
N VAL A 72 7.23 -2.30 2.27
CA VAL A 72 6.41 -3.39 1.75
C VAL A 72 7.03 -3.90 0.47
N ILE A 73 7.36 -5.19 0.43
CA ILE A 73 7.88 -5.83 -0.78
C ILE A 73 6.74 -6.59 -1.44
N VAL A 74 6.40 -6.20 -2.67
CA VAL A 74 5.39 -6.84 -3.50
C VAL A 74 6.02 -7.44 -4.75
N PRO A 75 5.47 -8.55 -5.28
CA PRO A 75 5.81 -9.01 -6.62
C PRO A 75 5.58 -7.92 -7.65
N SER A 76 6.57 -7.69 -8.52
CA SER A 76 6.50 -6.72 -9.62
C SER A 76 5.29 -6.92 -10.55
N ARG A 77 4.81 -8.16 -10.70
CA ARG A 77 3.58 -8.47 -11.45
C ARG A 77 2.34 -7.75 -10.94
N TYR A 78 2.31 -7.28 -9.69
CA TYR A 78 1.21 -6.47 -9.15
C TYR A 78 1.33 -4.98 -9.48
N LEU A 79 2.29 -4.57 -10.32
CA LEU A 79 2.23 -3.28 -10.99
C LEU A 79 1.25 -3.30 -12.16
N GLU A 80 0.94 -4.48 -12.68
CA GLU A 80 0.11 -4.68 -13.85
C GLU A 80 -1.18 -5.42 -13.49
N GLU A 81 -2.22 -5.20 -14.29
CA GLU A 81 -3.52 -5.84 -14.10
C GLU A 81 -3.41 -7.38 -14.19
N GLN A 82 -2.49 -7.87 -15.03
CA GLN A 82 -2.28 -9.30 -15.21
C GLN A 82 -1.95 -10.02 -13.90
N GLY A 83 -1.12 -9.44 -13.02
CA GLY A 83 -0.82 -10.05 -11.73
C GLY A 83 -2.06 -10.23 -10.85
N TYR A 84 -3.01 -9.29 -10.92
CA TYR A 84 -4.27 -9.40 -10.20
C TYR A 84 -5.24 -10.40 -10.83
N ARG A 85 -5.24 -10.54 -12.16
CA ARG A 85 -5.96 -11.62 -12.87
C ARG A 85 -5.44 -12.99 -12.43
N ASP A 86 -4.13 -13.15 -12.39
CA ASP A 86 -3.49 -14.39 -11.94
C ASP A 86 -3.86 -14.72 -10.50
N LEU A 87 -3.83 -13.73 -9.60
CA LEU A 87 -4.24 -13.90 -8.20
C LEU A 87 -5.72 -14.27 -8.05
N GLN A 88 -6.61 -13.72 -8.90
CA GLN A 88 -8.03 -14.08 -8.91
C GLN A 88 -8.25 -15.56 -9.27
N VAL A 89 -7.47 -16.08 -10.21
CA VAL A 89 -7.49 -17.49 -10.61
C VAL A 89 -6.92 -18.36 -9.49
N ALA A 90 -5.74 -18.00 -8.97
CA ALA A 90 -5.04 -18.74 -7.92
C ALA A 90 -5.72 -18.66 -6.54
N LYS A 91 -6.60 -17.67 -6.32
CA LYS A 91 -7.24 -17.28 -5.05
C LYS A 91 -6.29 -16.78 -3.96
N SER A 92 -5.09 -17.32 -3.87
CA SER A 92 -4.08 -16.87 -2.92
C SER A 92 -2.66 -17.11 -3.43
N LEU A 93 -1.73 -16.32 -2.91
CA LEU A 93 -0.30 -16.41 -3.18
C LEU A 93 0.46 -16.14 -1.89
N ASN A 94 1.35 -17.05 -1.51
CA ASN A 94 2.36 -16.75 -0.50
C ASN A 94 3.59 -16.14 -1.19
N PHE A 95 4.03 -14.98 -0.74
CA PHE A 95 5.21 -14.32 -1.27
C PHE A 95 6.00 -13.68 -0.13
N ARG A 96 7.28 -14.07 0.00
CA ARG A 96 8.14 -13.69 1.13
C ARG A 96 7.40 -13.89 2.46
N ASP A 97 7.16 -12.80 3.19
CA ASP A 97 6.55 -12.80 4.53
C ASP A 97 5.10 -12.31 4.54
N ALA A 98 4.41 -12.42 3.40
CA ALA A 98 2.99 -12.12 3.31
C ALA A 98 2.23 -13.14 2.45
N ARG A 99 0.96 -13.33 2.78
CA ARG A 99 -0.01 -14.02 1.96
C ARG A 99 -0.94 -13.00 1.33
N PHE A 100 -1.03 -13.03 0.02
CA PHE A 100 -1.99 -12.27 -0.78
C PHE A 100 -3.19 -13.17 -1.02
N THR A 101 -4.40 -12.65 -0.86
CA THR A 101 -5.65 -13.41 -1.06
C THR A 101 -6.62 -12.55 -1.84
N PHE A 102 -7.03 -13.04 -3.00
CA PHE A 102 -8.12 -12.42 -3.75
C PHE A 102 -9.42 -12.62 -2.97
N LEU A 103 -10.11 -11.53 -2.66
CA LEU A 103 -11.40 -11.58 -1.98
C LEU A 103 -12.53 -11.65 -3.00
N ASN A 104 -12.65 -10.61 -3.81
CA ASN A 104 -13.72 -10.45 -4.80
C ASN A 104 -13.42 -9.28 -5.74
N ARG A 105 -14.26 -9.12 -6.77
CA ARG A 105 -14.36 -7.87 -7.54
C ARG A 105 -15.32 -6.92 -6.85
N VAL A 106 -15.04 -5.62 -6.90
CA VAL A 106 -15.87 -4.56 -6.30
C VAL A 106 -15.95 -3.34 -7.21
N ASN A 107 -17.06 -2.61 -7.12
CA ASN A 107 -17.21 -1.31 -7.76
C ASN A 107 -17.02 -0.23 -6.69
N VAL A 108 -16.15 0.75 -6.92
CA VAL A 108 -15.85 1.80 -5.94
C VAL A 108 -15.60 3.15 -6.63
N ALA A 109 -16.31 4.20 -6.20
CA ALA A 109 -16.08 5.59 -6.61
C ALA A 109 -15.84 5.82 -8.13
N GLY A 110 -16.62 5.15 -8.97
CA GLY A 110 -16.52 5.25 -10.44
C GLY A 110 -15.58 4.25 -11.10
N TYR A 111 -14.83 3.47 -10.32
CA TYR A 111 -14.03 2.34 -10.79
C TYR A 111 -14.86 1.06 -10.74
N TYR A 112 -15.07 0.44 -11.90
CA TYR A 112 -15.86 -0.78 -12.05
C TYR A 112 -14.95 -2.01 -12.14
N ASP A 113 -15.41 -3.14 -11.61
CA ASP A 113 -14.64 -4.41 -11.65
C ASP A 113 -13.25 -4.30 -11.00
N ALA A 114 -13.08 -3.49 -9.96
CA ALA A 114 -11.82 -3.36 -9.23
C ALA A 114 -11.51 -4.62 -8.42
N TYR A 115 -10.23 -4.94 -8.24
CA TYR A 115 -9.76 -6.12 -7.52
C TYR A 115 -9.62 -5.82 -6.04
N ARG A 116 -10.36 -6.55 -5.20
CA ARG A 116 -10.20 -6.47 -3.74
C ARG A 116 -9.31 -7.60 -3.25
N VAL A 117 -8.15 -7.24 -2.69
CA VAL A 117 -7.11 -8.18 -2.26
C VAL A 117 -6.78 -7.96 -0.79
N ARG A 118 -6.70 -9.05 -0.02
CA ARG A 118 -6.20 -9.05 1.36
C ARG A 118 -4.72 -9.41 1.38
N ILE A 119 -3.96 -8.72 2.21
CA ILE A 119 -2.56 -8.97 2.51
C ILE A 119 -2.47 -9.34 3.99
N ASP A 120 -2.06 -10.57 4.26
CA ASP A 120 -1.82 -11.10 5.60
C ASP A 120 -0.31 -11.33 5.80
N PRO A 121 0.41 -10.50 6.56
CA PRO A 121 1.80 -10.77 6.89
C PRO A 121 1.92 -12.02 7.77
N LYS A 122 3.00 -12.78 7.60
CA LYS A 122 3.36 -13.92 8.47
C LYS A 122 3.48 -13.51 9.95
N SER A 123 3.88 -12.27 10.21
CA SER A 123 3.97 -11.72 11.56
C SER A 123 2.62 -11.61 12.28
N ARG A 124 1.51 -11.61 11.53
CA ARG A 124 0.13 -11.42 12.02
C ARG A 124 -0.08 -10.13 12.82
N LYS A 125 0.84 -9.17 12.74
CA LYS A 125 0.77 -7.89 13.47
C LYS A 125 -0.25 -6.93 12.87
N TRP A 126 -0.49 -7.05 11.57
CA TRP A 126 -1.42 -6.24 10.81
C TRP A 126 -2.08 -7.09 9.72
N THR A 127 -3.12 -6.59 9.09
CA THR A 127 -3.68 -7.06 7.83
C THR A 127 -4.03 -5.85 6.98
N ALA A 128 -3.96 -5.97 5.67
CA ALA A 128 -4.42 -4.92 4.77
C ALA A 128 -5.44 -5.45 3.78
N VAL A 129 -6.42 -4.64 3.42
CA VAL A 129 -7.26 -4.86 2.25
C VAL A 129 -7.01 -3.72 1.28
N ILE A 130 -6.54 -4.06 0.09
CA ILE A 130 -6.30 -3.11 -0.99
C ILE A 130 -7.39 -3.28 -2.06
N ILE A 131 -7.77 -2.18 -2.68
CA ILE A 131 -8.58 -2.18 -3.90
C ILE A 131 -7.70 -1.67 -5.04
N TYR A 132 -7.50 -2.49 -6.06
CA TYR A 132 -6.71 -2.15 -7.26
C TYR A 132 -7.61 -1.95 -8.48
N HIS A 133 -7.30 -0.95 -9.30
CA HIS A 133 -7.90 -0.75 -10.61
C HIS A 133 -6.86 -0.20 -11.60
N PRO A 134 -6.80 -0.68 -12.86
CA PRO A 134 -5.78 -0.27 -13.84
C PRO A 134 -5.84 1.22 -14.20
N ASP A 135 -7.02 1.83 -14.20
CA ASP A 135 -7.19 3.27 -14.50
C ASP A 135 -6.70 4.21 -13.38
N ILE A 136 -6.23 3.67 -12.25
CA ILE A 136 -5.69 4.47 -11.16
C ILE A 136 -4.19 4.66 -11.39
N PRO A 137 -3.68 5.91 -11.40
CA PRO A 137 -2.28 6.18 -11.68
C PRO A 137 -1.34 5.57 -10.62
N GLY A 138 -0.08 5.37 -10.99
CA GLY A 138 0.95 4.83 -10.10
C GLY A 138 0.82 3.32 -9.94
N VAL A 139 0.68 2.84 -8.70
CA VAL A 139 0.55 1.39 -8.38
C VAL A 139 -0.89 0.86 -8.54
N GLY A 140 -1.83 1.69 -9.01
CA GLY A 140 -3.22 1.30 -9.24
C GLY A 140 -4.07 1.11 -7.99
N TRP A 141 -3.58 1.47 -6.80
CA TRP A 141 -4.31 1.26 -5.55
C TRP A 141 -5.28 2.43 -5.28
N TYR A 142 -6.58 2.14 -5.21
CA TYR A 142 -7.60 3.12 -4.85
C TYR A 142 -7.61 3.41 -3.34
N SER A 143 -7.67 2.34 -2.55
CA SER A 143 -7.80 2.41 -1.10
C SER A 143 -7.00 1.29 -0.46
N SER A 144 -6.45 1.58 0.72
CA SER A 144 -5.85 0.58 1.61
C SER A 144 -6.50 0.68 2.99
N GLU A 145 -7.19 -0.39 3.39
CA GLU A 145 -7.71 -0.56 4.74
C GLU A 145 -6.69 -1.38 5.53
N ILE A 146 -5.93 -0.75 6.43
CA ILE A 146 -4.99 -1.47 7.29
C ILE A 146 -5.61 -1.67 8.67
N THR A 147 -5.70 -2.94 9.09
CA THR A 147 -6.07 -3.31 10.45
C THR A 147 -4.85 -3.78 11.23
N ILE A 148 -4.46 -3.07 12.29
CA ILE A 148 -3.48 -3.58 13.25
C ILE A 148 -4.15 -4.60 14.16
N LEU A 149 -3.62 -5.83 14.20
CA LEU A 149 -4.17 -6.95 14.96
C LEU A 149 -3.46 -7.18 16.30
N SER A 150 -2.16 -6.87 16.39
CA SER A 150 -1.38 -7.05 17.63
C SER A 150 -0.75 -5.73 18.06
N ASN A 151 -1.07 -5.35 19.30
CA ASN A 151 -0.19 -4.54 20.13
C ASN A 151 0.64 -5.51 20.97
N ASN A 152 1.78 -5.97 20.47
CA ASN A 152 2.78 -6.52 21.37
C ASN A 152 3.35 -5.35 22.19
N TYR A 153 2.62 -4.92 23.21
CA TYR A 153 3.27 -4.50 24.43
C TYR A 153 3.84 -5.78 25.02
N VAL A 154 5.12 -6.05 24.76
CA VAL A 154 5.90 -6.66 25.84
C VAL A 154 5.82 -5.59 26.92
N LEU A 155 4.98 -5.82 27.93
CA LEU A 155 5.12 -5.14 29.21
C LEU A 155 6.55 -5.42 29.66
N SER A 156 7.48 -4.52 29.32
CA SER A 156 8.78 -4.41 29.98
C SER A 156 8.59 -3.84 31.39
N THR A 157 7.67 -4.45 32.13
CA THR A 157 7.52 -4.41 33.57
C THR A 157 7.50 -5.86 34.05
N LEU A 158 8.52 -6.60 33.63
CA LEU A 158 9.22 -7.46 34.57
C LEU A 158 10.23 -6.56 35.28
N LEU A 159 9.98 -6.35 36.58
CA LEU A 159 10.98 -6.07 37.61
C LEU A 159 11.61 -4.66 37.63
N ALA A 160 10.82 -3.68 38.09
CA ALA A 160 11.27 -2.88 39.23
C ALA A 160 10.89 -3.63 40.51
N ASN A 161 11.79 -4.51 40.93
CA ASN A 161 12.05 -5.03 42.29
C ASN A 161 13.06 -6.17 42.17
#